data_AF-A0A5K1K9B6-F1
#
_entry.id   AF-A0A5K1K9B6-F1
#
_cell.length_a   1.000
_cell.length_b   1.000
_cell.length_c   1.000
_cell.angle_alpha   90.00
_cell.angle_beta   90.00
_cell.angle_gamma   90.00
#
_symmetry.space_group_name_H-M   'P 1'
#
loop_
_entity.id
_entity.type
_entity.pdbx_description
1 polymer ?
#
loop_
_entity_poly.entity_id
_entity_poly.type
_entity_poly.pdbx_seq_one_letter_code
_entity_poly.pdbx_strand_id
1 'polypeptide(L)'
;MEPRTLFLLLLGALTLTETWVGSHSLRYFSTTVSPPGRWEPRYRYIGVGYVDDTQIVRFDSDAASPRMEPRAPWVEQEGPEYWEEETLVVKASAQTDRVKLRIALGYYNQSEAGSHPPGNEWLRCGTRWTLPPRVSPARL
;
A
#
# COMPACT_ATOMS: atom_id res chain seq x y z
N MET A 1 0.03 53.49 17.20
CA MET A 1 0.47 52.09 17.05
C MET A 1 1.60 52.09 16.04
N GLU A 2 2.82 51.76 16.48
CA GLU A 2 4.02 51.93 15.66
C GLU A 2 4.07 50.90 14.50
N PRO A 3 4.23 51.33 13.23
CA PRO A 3 4.22 50.44 12.06
C PRO A 3 5.32 49.38 12.11
N ARG A 4 6.39 49.64 12.87
CA ARG A 4 7.51 48.71 13.11
C ARG A 4 7.08 47.46 13.87
N THR A 5 6.14 47.58 14.81
CA THR A 5 5.66 46.44 15.62
C THR A 5 4.82 45.50 14.79
N LEU A 6 3.96 46.04 13.92
CA LEU A 6 3.17 45.25 12.97
C LEU A 6 4.08 44.52 11.97
N PHE A 7 5.13 45.18 11.49
CA PHE A 7 6.08 44.57 10.57
C PHE A 7 6.86 43.41 11.22
N LEU A 8 7.29 43.56 12.48
CA LEU A 8 7.96 42.50 13.22
C LEU A 8 7.03 41.32 13.55
N LEU A 9 5.75 41.59 13.82
CA LEU A 9 4.73 40.54 14.01
C LEU A 9 4.45 39.80 12.70
N LEU A 10 4.37 40.51 11.58
CA LEU A 10 4.23 39.91 10.24
C LEU A 10 5.46 39.09 9.85
N LEU A 11 6.68 39.58 10.12
CA LEU A 11 7.92 38.82 9.88
C LEU A 11 8.00 37.58 10.79
N GLY A 12 7.58 37.70 12.04
CA GLY A 12 7.50 36.58 12.99
C GLY A 12 6.46 35.54 12.58
N ALA A 13 5.30 35.96 12.08
CA ALA A 13 4.29 35.06 11.55
C ALA A 13 4.76 34.36 10.27
N LEU A 14 5.45 35.08 9.36
CA LEU A 14 5.95 34.54 8.10
C LEU A 14 7.07 33.50 8.31
N THR A 15 8.01 33.77 9.22
CA THR A 15 9.08 32.82 9.59
C THR A 15 8.56 31.56 10.27
N LEU A 16 7.45 31.66 11.03
CA LEU A 16 6.79 30.49 11.61
C LEU A 16 6.11 29.63 10.53
N THR A 17 5.57 30.24 9.47
CA THR A 17 4.94 29.50 8.36
C THR A 17 5.94 28.85 7.41
N GLU A 18 7.14 29.40 7.24
CA GLU A 18 8.14 28.86 6.30
C GLU A 18 8.84 27.58 6.78
N THR A 19 8.63 27.14 8.02
CA THR A 19 9.37 25.99 8.61
C THR A 19 8.58 24.69 8.73
N TRP A 20 7.36 24.64 8.17
CA TRP A 20 6.49 23.45 8.22
C TRP A 20 6.31 22.73 6.88
N VAL A 21 7.14 22.99 5.87
CA VAL A 21 7.14 22.16 4.66
C VAL A 21 8.12 21.00 4.86
N GLY A 22 7.72 20.04 5.68
CA GLY A 22 8.38 18.74 5.75
C GLY A 22 8.29 18.04 4.39
N SER A 23 9.28 17.20 4.06
CA SER A 23 9.15 16.31 2.90
C SER A 23 8.12 15.24 3.21
N HIS A 24 7.12 15.09 2.35
CA HIS A 24 6.15 14.00 2.43
C HIS A 24 6.59 12.79 1.59
N SER A 25 6.18 11.59 1.99
CA SER A 25 6.46 10.34 1.29
C SER A 25 5.21 9.51 1.04
N LEU A 26 5.09 8.93 -0.15
CA LEU A 26 4.01 8.01 -0.50
C LEU A 26 4.59 6.61 -0.67
N ARG A 27 4.03 5.61 0.01
CA ARG A 27 4.55 4.23 0.05
C ARG A 27 3.44 3.19 -0.12
N TYR A 28 3.64 2.27 -1.05
CA TYR A 28 2.77 1.11 -1.27
C TYR A 28 3.48 -0.20 -0.95
N PHE A 29 2.78 -1.09 -0.25
CA PHE A 29 3.26 -2.41 0.09
C PHE A 29 2.22 -3.47 -0.30
N SER A 30 2.66 -4.56 -0.92
CA SER A 30 1.86 -5.77 -1.02
C SER A 30 2.47 -6.92 -0.25
N THR A 31 1.63 -7.85 0.17
CA THR A 31 2.04 -9.13 0.70
C THR A 31 1.10 -10.20 0.19
N THR A 32 1.67 -11.22 -0.44
CA THR A 32 0.97 -12.43 -0.86
C THR A 32 1.49 -13.60 -0.06
N VAL A 33 0.58 -14.39 0.52
CA VAL A 33 0.92 -15.57 1.32
C VAL A 33 0.18 -16.80 0.81
N SER A 34 0.85 -17.96 0.83
CA SER A 34 0.25 -19.27 0.59
C SER A 34 0.17 -20.06 1.90
N PRO A 35 -1.01 -20.58 2.29
CA PRO A 35 -1.15 -21.48 3.43
C PRO A 35 -0.41 -22.79 3.21
N PRO A 36 0.20 -23.37 4.25
CA PRO A 36 0.72 -24.72 4.19
C PRO A 36 -0.44 -25.72 4.00
N GLY A 37 -0.27 -26.70 3.11
CA GLY A 37 -1.04 -27.95 3.14
C GLY A 37 -2.35 -28.04 2.35
N ARG A 38 -2.59 -27.31 1.25
CA ARG A 38 -3.73 -27.60 0.35
C ARG A 38 -3.35 -27.60 -1.14
N TRP A 39 -3.90 -28.59 -1.85
CA TRP A 39 -3.80 -28.80 -3.30
C TRP A 39 -4.41 -27.65 -4.12
N GLU A 40 -5.33 -26.88 -3.52
CA GLU A 40 -5.74 -25.58 -4.04
C GLU A 40 -5.01 -24.50 -3.23
N PRO A 41 -3.99 -23.82 -3.80
CA PRO A 41 -3.31 -22.78 -3.09
C PRO A 41 -4.25 -21.58 -2.96
N ARG A 42 -4.90 -21.47 -1.79
CA ARG A 42 -5.66 -20.27 -1.43
C ARG A 42 -4.67 -19.18 -1.10
N TYR A 43 -4.29 -18.38 -2.09
CA TYR A 43 -3.40 -17.25 -1.89
C TYR A 43 -4.16 -16.09 -1.27
N ARG A 44 -3.65 -15.54 -0.18
CA ARG A 44 -4.14 -14.28 0.39
C ARG A 44 -3.24 -13.15 -0.04
N TYR A 45 -3.83 -12.10 -0.60
CA TYR A 45 -3.15 -10.86 -1.00
C TYR A 45 -3.66 -9.70 -0.15
N ILE A 46 -2.71 -8.94 0.41
CA ILE A 46 -2.97 -7.70 1.13
C ILE A 46 -2.19 -6.58 0.45
N GLY A 47 -2.86 -5.50 0.08
CA GLY A 47 -2.25 -4.27 -0.43
C GLY A 47 -2.54 -3.11 0.51
N VAL A 48 -1.53 -2.29 0.82
CA VAL A 48 -1.67 -1.11 1.69
C VAL A 48 -0.91 0.08 1.13
N GLY A 49 -1.47 1.27 1.30
CA GLY A 49 -0.85 2.54 0.93
C GLY A 49 -0.72 3.46 2.13
N TYR A 50 0.40 4.14 2.24
CA TYR A 50 0.73 5.08 3.30
C TYR A 50 1.15 6.42 2.70
N VAL A 51 0.66 7.49 3.31
CA VAL A 51 1.31 8.79 3.21
C VAL A 51 1.97 9.09 4.54
N ASP A 52 3.28 9.32 4.49
CA ASP A 52 4.15 9.32 5.65
C ASP A 52 3.88 8.06 6.47
N ASP A 53 3.47 8.18 7.72
CA ASP A 53 3.14 7.04 8.58
C ASP A 53 1.63 6.80 8.72
N THR A 54 0.81 7.51 7.94
CA THR A 54 -0.65 7.37 7.94
C THR A 54 -1.09 6.41 6.84
N GLN A 55 -1.79 5.34 7.21
CA GLN A 55 -2.39 4.43 6.24
C GLN A 55 -3.58 5.12 5.56
N ILE A 56 -3.58 5.17 4.23
CA ILE A 56 -4.59 5.90 3.44
C ILE A 56 -5.51 4.97 2.68
N VAL A 57 -5.02 3.78 2.29
CA VAL A 57 -5.82 2.78 1.57
C VAL A 57 -5.45 1.35 1.99
N ARG A 58 -6.40 0.43 1.84
CA ARG A 58 -6.22 -1.00 2.05
C ARG A 58 -7.04 -1.84 1.07
N PHE A 59 -6.46 -2.93 0.61
CA PHE A 59 -7.14 -4.03 -0.08
C PHE A 59 -6.84 -5.35 0.63
N ASP A 60 -7.86 -6.19 0.79
CA ASP A 60 -7.73 -7.56 1.32
C ASP A 60 -8.49 -8.53 0.40
N SER A 61 -7.79 -9.52 -0.16
CA SER A 61 -8.40 -10.50 -1.07
C SER A 61 -9.41 -11.41 -0.39
N ASP A 62 -9.32 -11.55 0.94
CA ASP A 62 -10.17 -12.46 1.72
C ASP A 62 -11.43 -11.75 2.25
N ALA A 63 -11.59 -10.45 1.96
CA ALA A 63 -12.82 -9.72 2.29
C ALA A 63 -14.02 -10.30 1.53
N ALA A 64 -15.22 -10.18 2.11
CA ALA A 64 -16.45 -10.66 1.46
C ALA A 64 -16.74 -9.98 0.10
N SER A 65 -16.33 -8.72 -0.03
CA SER A 65 -16.36 -7.97 -1.28
C SER A 65 -15.00 -7.27 -1.48
N PRO A 66 -14.01 -7.93 -2.10
CA PRO A 66 -12.67 -7.38 -2.26
C PRO A 66 -12.67 -6.14 -3.15
N ARG A 67 -12.37 -4.99 -2.53
CA ARG A 67 -12.21 -3.68 -3.16
C ARG A 67 -11.15 -2.86 -2.43
N MET A 68 -10.64 -1.82 -3.09
CA MET A 68 -9.79 -0.84 -2.43
C MET A 68 -10.66 -0.01 -1.48
N GLU A 69 -10.22 0.14 -0.23
CA GLU A 69 -10.96 0.85 0.80
C GLU A 69 -10.15 2.04 1.35
N PRO A 70 -10.80 3.19 1.58
CA PRO A 70 -10.18 4.31 2.28
C PRO A 70 -9.84 3.95 3.72
N ARG A 71 -8.74 4.52 4.23
CA ARG A 71 -8.29 4.39 5.63
C ARG A 71 -8.01 5.73 6.30
N ALA A 72 -8.19 6.83 5.58
CA ALA A 72 -8.11 8.18 6.11
C ALA A 72 -9.27 9.05 5.57
N PRO A 73 -9.86 9.95 6.38
CA PRO A 73 -11.05 10.72 6.00
C PRO A 73 -10.89 11.55 4.72
N TRP A 74 -9.70 12.10 4.49
CA TRP A 74 -9.43 12.97 3.34
C TRP A 74 -9.34 12.22 2.01
N VAL A 75 -9.26 10.88 2.04
CA VAL A 75 -9.30 10.03 0.83
C VAL A 75 -10.74 9.63 0.51
N GLU A 76 -11.65 9.62 1.49
CA GLU A 76 -13.06 9.24 1.30
C GLU A 76 -13.81 10.15 0.32
N GLN A 77 -13.32 11.37 0.13
CA GLN A 77 -13.88 12.34 -0.82
C GLN A 77 -13.66 11.96 -2.30
N GLU A 78 -12.82 10.97 -2.59
CA GLU A 78 -12.60 10.50 -3.96
C GLU A 78 -13.85 9.82 -4.52
N GLY A 79 -14.11 10.04 -5.81
CA GLY A 79 -15.31 9.56 -6.51
C GLY A 79 -15.35 8.03 -6.71
N PRO A 80 -16.53 7.47 -7.02
CA PRO A 80 -16.68 6.03 -7.25
C PRO A 80 -15.80 5.51 -8.39
N GLU A 81 -15.56 6.31 -9.43
CA GLU A 81 -14.71 5.95 -10.57
C GLU A 81 -13.26 5.71 -10.13
N TYR A 82 -12.75 6.52 -9.21
CA TYR A 82 -11.42 6.35 -8.63
C TYR A 82 -11.32 5.02 -7.86
N TRP A 83 -12.31 4.73 -7.03
CA TRP A 83 -12.33 3.48 -6.25
C TRP A 83 -12.47 2.24 -7.11
N GLU A 84 -13.22 2.32 -8.22
CA GLU A 84 -13.31 1.25 -9.20
C GLU A 84 -11.97 1.03 -9.92
N GLU A 85 -11.31 2.09 -10.40
CA GLU A 85 -9.99 2.02 -11.05
C GLU A 85 -8.94 1.41 -10.11
N GLU A 86 -8.81 1.92 -8.89
CA GLU A 86 -7.86 1.41 -7.89
C GLU A 86 -8.15 -0.05 -7.53
N THR A 87 -9.43 -0.43 -7.47
CA THR A 87 -9.83 -1.83 -7.25
C THR A 87 -9.40 -2.73 -8.40
N LEU A 88 -9.48 -2.29 -9.66
CA LEU A 88 -9.02 -3.06 -10.81
C LEU A 88 -7.50 -3.22 -10.81
N VAL A 89 -6.76 -2.13 -10.54
CA VAL A 89 -5.29 -2.13 -10.47
C VAL A 89 -4.79 -3.10 -9.40
N VAL A 90 -5.35 -3.05 -8.20
CA VAL A 90 -4.92 -3.93 -7.10
C VAL A 90 -5.31 -5.40 -7.34
N LYS A 91 -6.42 -5.67 -8.04
CA LYS A 91 -6.78 -7.03 -8.46
C LYS A 91 -5.82 -7.60 -9.49
N ALA A 92 -5.38 -6.79 -10.47
CA ALA A 92 -4.36 -7.20 -11.44
C ALA A 92 -3.00 -7.48 -10.75
N SER A 93 -2.66 -6.64 -9.77
CA SER A 93 -1.48 -6.78 -8.93
C SER A 93 -1.51 -8.09 -8.13
N ALA A 94 -2.64 -8.41 -7.52
CA ALA A 94 -2.84 -9.66 -6.78
C ALA A 94 -2.70 -10.91 -7.67
N GLN A 95 -3.19 -10.86 -8.90
CA GLN A 95 -3.01 -11.95 -9.86
C GLN A 95 -1.53 -12.14 -10.21
N THR A 96 -0.83 -11.05 -10.49
CA THR A 96 0.61 -11.06 -10.80
C THR A 96 1.42 -11.66 -9.66
N ASP A 97 1.20 -11.21 -8.42
CA ASP A 97 1.93 -11.72 -7.26
C ASP A 97 1.57 -13.18 -6.94
N ARG A 98 0.34 -13.61 -7.24
CA ARG A 98 -0.05 -15.03 -7.20
C ARG A 98 0.81 -15.88 -8.15
N VAL A 99 1.00 -15.43 -9.39
CA VAL A 99 1.82 -16.15 -10.38
C VAL A 99 3.29 -16.18 -9.94
N LYS A 100 3.83 -15.05 -9.46
CA LYS A 100 5.21 -14.99 -8.93
C LYS A 100 5.41 -15.95 -7.76
N LEU A 101 4.46 -16.00 -6.82
CA LEU A 101 4.54 -16.90 -5.67
C LEU A 101 4.45 -18.36 -6.10
N ARG A 102 3.61 -18.70 -7.09
CA ARG A 102 3.55 -20.06 -7.66
C ARG A 102 4.88 -20.47 -8.31
N ILE A 103 5.51 -19.56 -9.05
CA ILE A 103 6.83 -19.79 -9.67
C ILE A 103 7.90 -19.98 -8.59
N ALA A 104 7.92 -19.11 -7.56
CA ALA A 104 8.84 -19.25 -6.44
C ALA A 104 8.67 -20.59 -5.71
N LEU A 105 7.42 -20.98 -5.39
CA LEU A 105 7.10 -22.30 -4.84
C LEU A 105 7.61 -23.44 -5.74
N GLY A 106 7.45 -23.30 -7.06
CA GLY A 106 7.98 -24.26 -8.03
C GLY A 106 9.49 -24.43 -7.93
N TYR A 107 10.25 -23.33 -7.84
CA TYR A 107 11.70 -23.38 -7.69
C TYR A 107 12.14 -24.01 -6.36
N TYR A 108 11.55 -23.60 -5.23
CA TYR A 108 11.90 -24.16 -3.91
C TYR A 108 11.51 -25.63 -3.76
N ASN A 109 10.39 -26.06 -4.35
CA ASN A 109 9.98 -27.46 -4.33
C ASN A 109 10.79 -28.32 -5.32
N GLN A 110 11.44 -27.72 -6.32
CA GLN A 110 12.34 -28.44 -7.25
C GLN A 110 13.75 -28.64 -6.69
N SER A 111 14.22 -27.81 -5.76
CA SER A 111 15.49 -28.04 -5.05
C SER A 111 15.46 -29.23 -4.10
N GLU A 112 14.27 -29.76 -3.82
CA GLU A 112 13.98 -30.89 -2.92
C GLU A 112 13.51 -32.12 -3.71
N ALA A 113 14.24 -32.50 -4.77
CA ALA A 113 14.05 -33.80 -5.43
C ALA A 113 14.50 -35.00 -4.56
N GLY A 114 14.33 -34.91 -3.24
CA GLY A 114 14.70 -35.93 -2.28
C GLY A 114 14.26 -35.62 -0.85
N SER A 115 13.04 -36.02 -0.50
CA SER A 115 12.70 -36.54 0.83
C SER A 115 12.16 -35.59 1.93
N HIS A 116 11.92 -34.29 1.74
CA HIS A 116 11.20 -33.51 2.77
C HIS A 116 9.67 -33.52 2.62
N PRO A 117 8.90 -33.87 3.67
CA PRO A 117 7.47 -33.59 3.69
C PRO A 117 7.25 -32.07 3.63
N PRO A 118 6.16 -31.58 3.02
CA PRO A 118 5.93 -30.15 2.84
C PRO A 118 5.94 -29.47 4.22
N GLY A 119 7.00 -28.69 4.46
CA GLY A 119 7.16 -27.93 5.69
C GLY A 119 5.98 -27.00 5.90
N ASN A 120 5.62 -26.84 7.16
CA ASN A 120 4.71 -25.86 7.76
C ASN A 120 5.13 -24.39 7.54
N GLU A 121 5.91 -24.09 6.50
CA GLU A 121 6.54 -22.82 6.26
C GLU A 121 5.71 -21.95 5.31
N TRP A 122 5.43 -20.72 5.75
CA TRP A 122 4.67 -19.75 4.98
C TRP A 122 5.60 -19.05 3.99
N LEU A 123 5.48 -19.34 2.69
CA LEU A 123 6.16 -18.51 1.69
C LEU A 123 5.42 -17.17 1.52
N ARG A 124 6.20 -16.09 1.61
CA ARG A 124 5.73 -14.71 1.39
C ARG A 124 6.41 -14.14 0.16
N CYS A 125 5.61 -13.55 -0.73
CA CYS A 125 6.11 -12.67 -1.79
C CYS A 125 5.56 -11.27 -1.52
N GLY A 126 6.44 -10.28 -1.35
CA GLY A 126 6.08 -8.88 -1.17
C GLY A 126 6.75 -8.04 -2.23
N THR A 127 5.99 -7.12 -2.84
CA THR A 127 6.56 -6.13 -3.75
C THR A 127 6.24 -4.72 -3.24
N ARG A 128 7.19 -3.80 -3.46
CA ARG A 128 6.92 -2.37 -3.38
C ARG A 128 6.34 -1.96 -4.72
N TRP A 129 5.09 -1.52 -4.75
CA TRP A 129 4.47 -1.00 -5.97
C TRP A 129 4.93 0.44 -6.20
N THR A 130 5.13 0.79 -7.47
CA THR A 130 5.50 2.14 -7.91
C THR A 130 4.47 2.75 -8.85
N LEU A 131 3.26 2.19 -8.96
CA LEU A 131 2.17 2.90 -9.63
C LEU A 131 1.70 4.00 -8.67
N PRO A 132 1.81 5.28 -9.03
CA PRO A 132 1.27 6.34 -8.22
C PRO A 132 -0.26 6.30 -8.37
N PRO A 133 -1.02 6.06 -7.31
CA PRO A 133 -2.41 6.47 -7.37
C PRO A 133 -2.46 7.98 -7.51
N ARG A 134 -3.51 8.46 -8.17
CA ARG A 134 -3.75 9.89 -8.37
C ARG A 134 -4.14 10.63 -7.10
N VAL A 135 -3.86 10.06 -5.93
CA VAL A 135 -3.93 10.79 -4.67
C VAL A 135 -2.85 11.85 -4.73
N SER A 136 -3.25 13.08 -5.03
CA SER A 136 -2.33 14.20 -5.07
C SER A 136 -1.71 14.38 -3.68
N PRO A 137 -0.37 14.36 -3.55
CA PRO A 137 0.30 14.75 -2.31
C PRO A 137 0.01 16.22 -1.94
N ALA A 138 -0.54 17.02 -2.87
CA ALA A 138 -0.89 18.42 -2.62
C ALA A 138 -2.13 18.61 -1.73
N ARG A 139 -2.70 17.52 -1.18
CA ARG A 139 -3.75 17.57 -0.14
C ARG A 139 -3.27 17.05 1.22
N LEU A 140 -1.96 17.08 1.44
CA LEU A 140 -1.30 16.87 2.73
C LEU A 140 -1.06 18.22 3.42
#